data_AF-A0A7U9MVT6-F1
#
_entry.id   AF-A0A7U9MVT6-F1
#
_cell.length_a   1.000
_cell.length_b   1.000
_cell.length_c   1.000
_cell.angle_alpha   90.00
_cell.angle_beta   90.00
_cell.angle_gamma   90.00
#
_symmetry.space_group_name_H-M   'P 1'
#
loop_
_entity.id
_entity.type
_entity.pdbx_description
1 polymer ?
#
loop_
_entity_poly.entity_id
_entity_poly.type
_entity_poly.pdbx_seq_one_letter_code
_entity_poly.pdbx_strand_id
1 'polypeptide(L)'
;MDHMENIINREAAGELRCGEQLAFLRREMGITQEQLAQAMGVTNQAVSKWESGQSYPDITLLPRLAAYFRVTVDELLGVAKPQNIRNIYLEIKELFQVTPQEECFSLAFRLATLLHEGAVSGGYKGYLPWEAGQYGLDKEPCKWGLSICSEPEGATAHIRNGIFFADQKYYQSMSRGDMAAICETLQTLGDIKVLKTLYALYELTVADFENLYASPEEIARRARLPEETVRQCLQLLWVQEHEINEGLYRLQGPYMHLPALLQMFLEA
;
A
#
# COMPACT_ATOMS: atom_id res chain seq x y z
N MET A 1 -25.66 -2.08 -33.94
CA MET A 1 -24.91 -1.20 -34.87
C MET A 1 -25.46 0.23 -34.82
N ASP A 2 -26.79 0.40 -34.74
CA ASP A 2 -27.49 1.70 -34.81
C ASP A 2 -27.28 2.70 -33.64
N HIS A 3 -26.88 2.24 -32.44
CA HIS A 3 -26.69 3.14 -31.29
C HIS A 3 -25.34 3.86 -31.27
N MET A 4 -24.29 3.23 -31.80
CA MET A 4 -22.92 3.77 -31.74
C MET A 4 -22.66 4.75 -32.89
N GLU A 5 -23.25 4.53 -34.07
CA GLU A 5 -23.23 5.49 -35.19
C GLU A 5 -24.01 6.78 -34.86
N ASN A 6 -25.09 6.70 -34.10
CA ASN A 6 -25.81 7.89 -33.62
C ASN A 6 -25.03 8.71 -32.59
N ILE A 7 -24.15 8.08 -31.81
CA ILE A 7 -23.28 8.77 -30.84
C ILE A 7 -22.18 9.55 -31.57
N ILE A 8 -21.56 8.94 -32.59
CA ILE A 8 -20.46 9.52 -33.37
C ILE A 8 -20.97 10.66 -34.27
N ASN A 9 -22.13 10.51 -34.93
CA ASN A 9 -22.66 11.55 -35.82
C ASN A 9 -23.19 12.81 -35.09
N ARG A 10 -23.43 12.74 -33.77
CA ARG A 10 -23.92 13.86 -32.95
C ARG A 10 -22.83 14.74 -32.35
N GLU A 11 -21.57 14.33 -32.36
CA GLU A 11 -20.45 15.14 -31.87
C GLU A 11 -20.10 16.31 -32.82
N ALA A 12 -20.60 16.30 -34.05
CA ALA A 12 -20.34 17.34 -35.05
C ALA A 12 -21.27 18.57 -34.99
N ALA A 13 -22.34 18.52 -34.20
CA ALA A 13 -23.27 19.65 -33.98
C ALA A 13 -23.24 20.02 -32.50
N GLY A 14 -22.94 21.28 -32.16
CA GLY A 14 -22.83 21.80 -30.79
C GLY A 14 -24.15 21.80 -30.01
N GLU A 15 -24.74 20.63 -29.81
CA GLU A 15 -26.03 20.40 -29.16
C GLU A 15 -25.83 20.30 -27.64
N LEU A 16 -26.44 21.24 -26.90
CA LEU A 16 -26.35 21.30 -25.44
C LEU A 16 -27.08 20.11 -24.81
N ARG A 17 -26.34 19.19 -24.17
CA ARG A 17 -26.87 17.99 -23.48
C ARG A 17 -27.17 18.24 -22.00
N CYS A 18 -27.61 19.44 -21.66
CA CYS A 18 -27.84 19.86 -20.29
C CYS A 18 -28.83 18.94 -19.54
N GLY A 19 -29.93 18.53 -20.16
CA GLY A 19 -30.95 17.70 -19.50
C GLY A 19 -30.46 16.30 -19.13
N GLU A 20 -29.83 15.61 -20.08
CA GLU A 20 -29.25 14.27 -19.87
C GLU A 20 -28.15 14.31 -18.81
N GLN A 21 -27.30 15.35 -18.86
CA GLN A 21 -26.22 15.56 -17.92
C GLN A 21 -26.73 15.87 -16.52
N LEU A 22 -27.76 16.72 -16.39
CA LEU A 22 -28.39 17.01 -15.10
C LEU A 22 -28.93 15.73 -14.45
N ALA A 23 -29.61 14.90 -15.24
CA ALA A 23 -30.15 13.63 -14.79
C ALA A 23 -29.04 12.65 -14.39
N PHE A 24 -27.93 12.62 -15.12
CA PHE A 24 -26.75 11.84 -14.78
C PHE A 24 -26.14 12.28 -13.44
N LEU A 25 -25.79 13.57 -13.30
CA LEU A 25 -25.19 14.13 -12.09
C LEU A 25 -26.10 13.95 -10.85
N ARG A 26 -27.41 14.10 -11.03
CA ARG A 26 -28.40 13.85 -9.97
C ARG A 26 -28.38 12.40 -9.51
N ARG A 27 -28.36 11.44 -10.44
CA ARG A 27 -28.31 10.00 -10.12
C ARG A 27 -26.98 9.62 -9.48
N GLU A 28 -25.88 10.21 -9.93
CA GLU A 28 -24.54 10.00 -9.33
C GLU A 28 -24.48 10.42 -7.86
N MET A 29 -25.14 11.53 -7.50
CA MET A 29 -25.27 11.95 -6.09
C MET A 29 -26.37 11.19 -5.32
N GLY A 30 -27.13 10.30 -5.97
CA GLY A 30 -28.17 9.50 -5.33
C GLY A 30 -29.40 10.29 -4.85
N ILE A 31 -29.65 11.49 -5.38
CA ILE A 31 -30.76 12.36 -4.95
C ILE A 31 -31.96 12.30 -5.90
N THR A 32 -33.16 12.63 -5.42
CA THR A 32 -34.40 12.67 -6.22
C THR A 32 -34.58 14.02 -6.94
N GLN A 33 -35.47 14.08 -7.93
CA GLN A 33 -35.82 15.35 -8.61
C GLN A 33 -36.41 16.37 -7.63
N GLU A 34 -37.20 15.90 -6.65
CA GLU A 34 -37.77 16.71 -5.56
C GLU A 34 -36.66 17.36 -4.71
N GLN A 35 -35.64 16.59 -4.33
CA GLN A 35 -34.51 17.08 -3.54
C GLN A 35 -33.68 18.12 -4.30
N LEU A 36 -33.44 17.89 -5.59
CA LEU A 36 -32.75 18.88 -6.44
C LEU A 36 -33.58 20.16 -6.59
N ALA A 37 -34.90 20.03 -6.77
CA ALA A 37 -35.81 21.16 -6.88
C ALA A 37 -35.79 22.02 -5.61
N GLN A 38 -35.85 21.38 -4.44
CA GLN A 38 -35.74 22.04 -3.15
C GLN A 38 -34.40 22.78 -3.00
N ALA A 39 -33.29 22.14 -3.38
CA ALA A 39 -31.96 22.75 -3.31
C ALA A 39 -31.81 23.98 -4.21
N MET A 40 -32.49 23.98 -5.36
CA MET A 40 -32.44 25.08 -6.33
C MET A 40 -33.53 26.15 -6.12
N GLY A 41 -34.51 25.90 -5.25
CA GLY A 41 -35.64 26.80 -5.02
C GLY A 41 -36.63 26.83 -6.18
N VAL A 42 -36.81 25.69 -6.86
CA VAL A 42 -37.73 25.53 -8.00
C VAL A 42 -38.73 24.40 -7.73
N THR A 43 -39.67 24.19 -8.66
CA THR A 43 -40.63 23.08 -8.54
C THR A 43 -40.04 21.77 -9.05
N ASN A 44 -40.49 20.63 -8.52
CA ASN A 44 -40.12 19.31 -9.04
C ASN A 44 -40.43 19.20 -10.55
N GLN A 45 -41.56 19.77 -10.98
CA GLN A 45 -41.93 19.84 -12.40
C GLN A 45 -40.91 20.58 -13.27
N ALA A 46 -40.27 21.64 -12.76
CA ALA A 46 -39.20 22.34 -13.48
C ALA A 46 -38.00 21.42 -13.71
N VAL A 47 -37.54 20.72 -12.67
CA VAL A 47 -36.45 19.74 -12.77
C VAL A 47 -36.78 18.60 -13.73
N SER A 48 -38.01 18.08 -13.68
CA SER A 48 -38.47 17.04 -14.60
C SER A 48 -38.42 17.50 -16.06
N LYS A 49 -38.83 18.75 -16.34
CA LYS A 49 -38.74 19.34 -17.68
C LYS A 49 -37.30 19.56 -18.13
N TRP A 50 -36.39 19.94 -17.21
CA TRP A 50 -34.97 20.04 -17.51
C TRP A 50 -34.38 18.68 -17.90
N GLU A 51 -34.58 17.66 -17.08
CA GLU A 51 -34.02 16.32 -17.31
C GLU A 51 -34.59 15.63 -18.55
N SER A 52 -35.79 15.99 -18.97
CA SER A 52 -36.43 15.48 -20.19
C SER A 52 -36.18 16.33 -21.44
N GLY A 53 -35.38 17.40 -21.33
CA GLY A 53 -35.06 18.30 -22.44
C GLY A 53 -36.23 19.18 -22.92
N GLN A 54 -37.33 19.24 -22.17
CA GLN A 54 -38.50 20.06 -22.51
C GLN A 54 -38.26 21.55 -22.22
N SER A 55 -37.34 21.88 -21.33
CA SER A 55 -36.87 23.25 -21.07
C SER A 55 -35.45 23.23 -20.51
N TYR A 56 -34.79 24.37 -20.46
CA TYR A 56 -33.49 24.51 -19.81
C TYR A 56 -33.64 25.21 -18.45
N PRO A 57 -32.71 24.99 -17.51
CA PRO A 57 -32.56 25.86 -16.35
C PRO A 57 -32.31 27.30 -16.79
N ASP A 58 -32.82 28.26 -16.04
CA ASP A 58 -32.50 29.67 -16.27
C ASP A 58 -30.98 29.88 -16.20
N ILE A 59 -30.45 30.78 -17.03
CA ILE A 59 -29.02 31.06 -17.08
C ILE A 59 -28.46 31.48 -15.70
N THR A 60 -29.27 32.12 -14.86
CA THR A 60 -28.93 32.51 -13.50
C THR A 60 -28.82 31.33 -12.53
N LEU A 61 -29.43 30.19 -12.84
CA LEU A 61 -29.34 28.95 -12.06
C LEU A 61 -28.12 28.11 -12.42
N LEU A 62 -27.52 28.30 -13.60
CA LEU A 62 -26.40 27.48 -14.06
C LEU A 62 -25.19 27.50 -13.12
N PRO A 63 -24.71 28.66 -12.61
CA PRO A 63 -23.58 28.68 -11.68
C PRO A 63 -23.89 27.93 -10.37
N ARG A 64 -25.13 28.00 -9.91
CA ARG A 64 -25.58 27.38 -8.67
C ARG A 64 -25.74 25.86 -8.83
N LEU A 65 -26.27 25.42 -9.96
CA LEU A 65 -26.32 24.00 -10.34
C LEU A 65 -24.90 23.43 -10.49
N ALA A 66 -24.02 24.12 -11.21
CA ALA A 66 -22.63 23.74 -11.40
C ALA A 66 -21.91 23.59 -10.05
N ALA A 67 -22.04 24.57 -9.15
CA ALA A 67 -21.50 24.51 -7.80
C ALA A 67 -22.10 23.37 -6.96
N TYR A 68 -23.41 23.13 -7.06
CA TYR A 68 -24.10 22.06 -6.34
C TYR A 68 -23.58 20.67 -6.74
N PHE A 69 -23.34 20.44 -8.03
CA PHE A 69 -22.80 19.19 -8.55
C PHE A 69 -21.26 19.14 -8.58
N ARG A 70 -20.58 20.22 -8.18
CA ARG A 70 -19.12 20.37 -8.23
C ARG A 70 -18.53 20.13 -9.62
N VAL A 71 -19.20 20.67 -10.64
CA VAL A 71 -18.77 20.67 -12.04
C VAL A 71 -18.69 22.10 -12.56
N THR A 72 -18.06 22.31 -13.70
CA THR A 72 -18.11 23.57 -14.45
C THR A 72 -19.44 23.73 -15.19
N VAL A 73 -19.76 24.95 -15.61
CA VAL A 73 -20.96 25.20 -16.42
C VAL A 73 -20.87 24.48 -17.77
N ASP A 74 -19.68 24.39 -18.37
CA ASP A 74 -19.48 23.67 -19.63
C ASP A 74 -19.76 22.17 -19.49
N GLU A 75 -19.33 21.58 -18.38
CA GLU A 75 -19.64 20.18 -18.05
C GLU A 75 -21.13 19.98 -17.76
N LEU A 76 -21.77 20.91 -17.04
CA LEU A 76 -23.22 20.89 -16.76
C LEU A 76 -24.04 20.95 -18.06
N LEU A 77 -23.57 21.72 -19.04
CA LEU A 77 -24.21 21.90 -20.34
C LEU A 77 -23.89 20.75 -21.32
N GLY A 78 -23.02 19.82 -20.94
CA GLY A 78 -22.58 18.71 -21.79
C GLY A 78 -21.64 19.13 -22.92
N VAL A 79 -20.98 20.30 -22.78
CA VAL A 79 -19.99 20.84 -23.70
C VAL A 79 -18.59 20.30 -23.38
N ALA A 80 -18.36 19.89 -22.12
CA ALA A 80 -17.14 19.24 -21.66
C ALA A 80 -17.44 17.92 -20.90
N LYS A 81 -16.50 16.97 -20.90
CA LYS A 81 -16.64 15.72 -20.13
C LYS A 81 -16.57 16.03 -18.62
N PRO A 82 -17.48 15.49 -17.78
CA PRO A 82 -17.49 15.77 -16.35
C PRO A 82 -16.24 15.26 -15.65
N GLN A 83 -15.43 16.16 -15.10
CA GLN A 83 -14.31 15.89 -14.20
C GLN A 83 -14.81 15.53 -12.80
N ASN A 84 -15.51 14.39 -12.69
CA ASN A 84 -15.91 13.82 -11.39
C ASN A 84 -14.85 12.83 -10.88
N ILE A 85 -14.91 12.44 -9.60
CA ILE A 85 -13.96 11.46 -8.99
C ILE A 85 -13.95 10.12 -9.76
N ARG A 86 -15.07 9.71 -10.35
CA ARG A 86 -15.11 8.51 -11.20
C ARG A 86 -14.30 8.68 -12.49
N ASN A 87 -14.17 9.90 -12.99
CA ASN A 87 -13.32 10.22 -14.13
C ASN A 87 -11.84 10.02 -13.80
N ILE A 88 -11.38 10.33 -12.59
CA ILE A 88 -9.97 10.15 -12.18
C ILE A 88 -9.52 8.70 -12.34
N TYR A 89 -10.33 7.71 -11.93
CA TYR A 89 -9.98 6.30 -12.13
C TYR A 89 -9.83 5.94 -13.62
N LEU A 90 -10.77 6.41 -14.45
CA LEU A 90 -10.75 6.15 -15.89
C LEU A 90 -9.59 6.87 -16.58
N GLU A 91 -9.29 8.10 -16.18
CA GLU A 91 -8.15 8.89 -16.65
C GLU A 91 -6.82 8.24 -16.27
N ILE A 92 -6.67 7.77 -15.03
CA ILE A 92 -5.49 7.02 -14.61
C ILE A 92 -5.38 5.74 -15.44
N LYS A 93 -6.49 5.00 -15.63
CA LYS A 93 -6.48 3.78 -16.44
C LYS A 93 -6.05 4.06 -17.88
N GLU A 94 -6.62 5.08 -18.52
CA GLU A 94 -6.29 5.48 -19.89
C GLU A 94 -4.83 5.94 -19.99
N LEU A 95 -4.35 6.72 -19.01
CA LEU A 95 -2.95 7.12 -18.90
C LEU A 95 -2.01 5.90 -18.91
N PHE A 96 -2.30 4.87 -18.11
CA PHE A 96 -1.50 3.62 -18.11
C PHE A 96 -1.64 2.80 -19.38
N GLN A 97 -2.75 2.91 -20.13
CA GLN A 97 -2.92 2.20 -21.40
C GLN A 97 -2.07 2.79 -22.53
N VAL A 98 -1.82 4.11 -22.50
CA VAL A 98 -1.02 4.81 -23.52
C VAL A 98 0.45 4.99 -23.13
N THR A 99 0.81 4.71 -21.88
CA THR A 99 2.19 4.80 -21.39
C THR A 99 2.99 3.56 -21.81
N PRO A 100 4.23 3.72 -22.33
CA PRO A 100 5.13 2.59 -22.60
C PRO A 100 5.35 1.72 -21.36
N GLN A 101 5.44 0.40 -21.55
CA GLN A 101 5.49 -0.56 -20.43
C GLN A 101 6.66 -0.28 -19.47
N GLU A 102 7.82 0.05 -20.00
CA GLU A 102 9.05 0.39 -19.27
C GLU A 102 8.93 1.67 -18.42
N GLU A 103 7.96 2.56 -18.72
CA GLU A 103 7.73 3.81 -18.01
C GLU A 103 6.61 3.72 -16.97
N CYS A 104 5.73 2.70 -17.09
CA CYS A 104 4.57 2.52 -16.23
C CYS A 104 4.94 2.52 -14.74
N PHE A 105 6.00 1.81 -14.34
CA PHE A 105 6.40 1.77 -12.93
C PHE A 105 6.81 3.16 -12.41
N SER A 106 7.61 3.90 -13.17
CA SER A 106 8.05 5.25 -12.77
C SER A 106 6.89 6.24 -12.68
N LEU A 107 5.89 6.11 -13.55
CA LEU A 107 4.68 6.89 -13.49
C LEU A 107 3.84 6.55 -12.24
N ALA A 108 3.62 5.26 -11.96
CA ALA A 108 2.92 4.80 -10.77
C ALA A 108 3.58 5.29 -9.48
N PHE A 109 4.91 5.18 -9.40
CA PHE A 109 5.68 5.66 -8.25
C PHE A 109 5.48 7.15 -8.01
N ARG A 110 5.63 7.99 -9.05
CA ARG A 110 5.45 9.45 -8.94
C ARG A 110 4.04 9.85 -8.54
N LEU A 111 3.01 9.21 -9.11
CA LEU A 111 1.62 9.44 -8.74
C LEU A 111 1.39 9.12 -7.25
N ALA A 112 1.90 7.98 -6.77
CA ALA A 112 1.80 7.59 -5.37
C ALA A 112 2.51 8.59 -4.44
N THR A 113 3.72 9.04 -4.79
CA THR A 113 4.47 10.04 -4.01
C THR A 113 3.70 11.35 -3.88
N LEU A 114 3.17 11.88 -4.99
CA LEU A 114 2.40 13.12 -4.99
C LEU A 114 1.13 13.03 -4.14
N LEU A 115 0.40 11.91 -4.24
CA LEU A 115 -0.78 11.65 -3.42
C LEU A 115 -0.42 11.58 -1.93
N HIS A 116 0.70 10.94 -1.59
CA HIS A 116 1.18 10.87 -0.21
C HIS A 116 1.62 12.23 0.32
N GLU A 117 2.34 13.02 -0.47
CA GLU A 117 2.74 14.38 -0.12
C GLU A 117 1.50 15.26 0.14
N GLY A 118 0.49 15.18 -0.72
CA GLY A 118 -0.82 15.80 -0.50
C GLY A 118 -1.42 15.35 0.83
N ALA A 119 -1.46 14.03 1.07
CA ALA A 119 -1.98 13.40 2.28
C ALA A 119 -1.30 13.90 3.58
N VAL A 120 0.01 14.09 3.55
CA VAL A 120 0.78 14.48 4.75
C VAL A 120 0.79 15.99 4.95
N SER A 121 0.88 16.78 3.87
CA SER A 121 0.83 18.25 3.93
C SER A 121 -0.54 18.79 4.33
N GLY A 122 -1.59 17.97 4.27
CA GLY A 122 -2.95 18.37 4.58
C GLY A 122 -3.59 19.27 3.52
N GLY A 123 -3.00 19.38 2.33
CA GLY A 123 -3.49 20.22 1.23
C GLY A 123 -4.88 19.85 0.70
N TYR A 124 -5.38 18.66 1.04
CA TYR A 124 -6.68 18.14 0.63
C TYR A 124 -7.77 18.23 1.71
N LYS A 125 -7.43 18.66 2.95
CA LYS A 125 -8.33 18.60 4.11
C LYS A 125 -9.66 19.35 3.94
N GLY A 126 -9.74 20.28 2.98
CA GLY A 126 -10.96 21.00 2.62
C GLY A 126 -11.80 20.38 1.49
N TYR A 127 -11.29 19.37 0.80
CA TYR A 127 -11.91 18.82 -0.43
C TYR A 127 -12.46 17.42 -0.27
N LEU A 128 -11.98 16.68 0.73
CA LEU A 128 -12.30 15.28 0.91
C LEU A 128 -13.47 15.08 1.89
N PRO A 129 -14.58 14.44 1.47
CA PRO A 129 -15.82 14.38 2.23
C PRO A 129 -15.84 13.21 3.21
N TRP A 130 -14.77 12.99 3.97
CA TRP A 130 -14.73 11.87 4.92
C TRP A 130 -14.39 12.30 6.33
N GLU A 131 -15.06 11.66 7.29
CA GLU A 131 -14.76 11.76 8.71
C GLU A 131 -13.62 10.79 9.05
N ALA A 132 -12.55 11.31 9.65
CA ALA A 132 -11.34 10.56 9.97
C ALA A 132 -11.57 9.32 10.87
N GLY A 133 -12.73 9.22 11.53
CA GLY A 133 -13.08 8.10 12.42
C GLY A 133 -13.81 6.92 11.76
N GLN A 134 -14.11 6.96 10.45
CA GLN A 134 -14.85 5.88 9.77
C GLN A 134 -13.97 4.87 9.04
N TYR A 135 -12.66 5.13 8.92
CA TYR A 135 -11.73 4.12 8.44
C TYR A 135 -11.39 3.16 9.58
N GLY A 136 -12.09 2.03 9.60
CA GLY A 136 -11.94 0.96 10.58
C GLY A 136 -10.51 0.46 10.70
N LEU A 137 -9.77 1.04 11.66
CA LEU A 137 -8.81 0.31 12.48
C LEU A 137 -9.50 -0.34 13.68
N ASP A 138 -10.70 0.14 14.02
CA ASP A 138 -11.41 -0.24 15.26
C ASP A 138 -12.22 -1.54 15.13
N LYS A 139 -12.35 -2.09 13.91
CA LYS A 139 -13.08 -3.34 13.62
C LYS A 139 -12.32 -4.15 12.57
N GLU A 140 -11.35 -4.93 13.03
CA GLU A 140 -10.51 -5.85 12.24
C GLU A 140 -11.25 -6.57 11.09
N PRO A 141 -10.81 -6.46 9.82
CA PRO A 141 -11.25 -7.37 8.78
C PRO A 141 -10.04 -8.17 8.25
N CYS A 142 -9.79 -9.33 8.86
CA CYS A 142 -9.01 -10.43 8.29
C CYS A 142 -7.47 -10.24 8.20
N LYS A 143 -6.77 -11.17 8.88
CA LYS A 143 -5.31 -11.37 8.88
C LYS A 143 -4.76 -11.87 7.54
N TRP A 144 -4.75 -11.01 6.52
CA TRP A 144 -3.97 -11.14 5.28
C TRP A 144 -3.31 -9.79 4.98
N GLY A 145 -2.23 -9.78 4.20
CA GLY A 145 -1.65 -8.52 3.72
C GLY A 145 -0.17 -8.36 3.97
N LEU A 146 0.63 -9.34 3.54
CA LEU A 146 1.93 -9.05 2.94
C LEU A 146 1.92 -9.72 1.56
N SER A 147 1.81 -8.91 0.52
CA SER A 147 2.08 -9.35 -0.85
C SER A 147 3.25 -8.53 -1.36
N ILE A 148 4.32 -9.19 -1.75
CA ILE A 148 5.50 -8.55 -2.34
C ILE A 148 5.57 -9.00 -3.79
N CYS A 149 5.57 -8.03 -4.70
CA CYS A 149 5.89 -8.26 -6.09
C CYS A 149 7.15 -7.47 -6.43
N SER A 150 8.18 -8.15 -6.90
CA SER A 150 9.47 -7.57 -7.26
C SER A 150 9.71 -7.77 -8.74
N GLU A 151 9.82 -6.66 -9.47
CA GLU A 151 10.08 -6.60 -10.91
C GLU A 151 11.37 -5.79 -11.16
N PRO A 152 12.03 -5.90 -12.31
CA PRO A 152 13.28 -5.17 -12.60
C PRO A 152 13.18 -3.66 -12.37
N GLU A 153 12.02 -3.06 -12.59
CA GLU A 153 11.77 -1.63 -12.47
C GLU A 153 11.58 -1.19 -11.01
N GLY A 154 11.19 -2.10 -10.10
CA GLY A 154 10.86 -1.78 -8.72
C GLY A 154 10.15 -2.89 -7.96
N ALA A 155 9.96 -2.67 -6.66
CA ALA A 155 9.20 -3.56 -5.81
C ALA A 155 7.93 -2.89 -5.29
N THR A 156 6.87 -3.68 -5.15
CA THR A 156 5.63 -3.27 -4.49
C THR A 156 5.37 -4.19 -3.31
N ALA A 157 5.00 -3.60 -2.18
CA ALA A 157 4.58 -4.34 -0.99
C ALA A 157 3.19 -3.86 -0.57
N HIS A 158 2.22 -4.76 -0.52
CA HIS A 158 0.93 -4.45 0.08
C HIS A 158 0.93 -4.92 1.53
N ILE A 159 0.83 -3.97 2.47
CA ILE A 159 0.77 -4.22 3.90
C ILE A 159 -0.54 -3.68 4.46
N ARG A 160 -1.42 -4.58 4.92
CA ARG A 160 -2.78 -4.26 5.38
C ARG A 160 -3.61 -3.54 4.31
N ASN A 161 -3.82 -2.22 4.44
CA ASN A 161 -4.52 -1.36 3.48
C ASN A 161 -3.57 -0.38 2.76
N GLY A 162 -2.26 -0.52 2.97
CA GLY A 162 -1.23 0.33 2.37
C GLY A 162 -0.50 -0.39 1.24
N ILE A 163 -0.31 0.28 0.11
CA ILE A 163 0.59 -0.15 -0.95
C ILE A 163 1.85 0.70 -0.87
N PHE A 164 2.99 0.05 -0.74
CA PHE A 164 4.31 0.64 -0.70
C PHE A 164 5.01 0.37 -2.02
N PHE A 165 5.70 1.38 -2.54
CA PHE A 165 6.48 1.27 -3.76
C PHE A 165 7.93 1.61 -3.42
N ALA A 166 8.86 0.86 -4.00
CA ALA A 166 10.29 1.15 -3.95
C ALA A 166 10.84 1.09 -5.38
N ASP A 167 11.46 2.16 -5.84
CA ASP A 167 12.26 2.09 -7.06
C ASP A 167 13.59 1.37 -6.74
N GLN A 168 14.03 0.47 -7.61
CA GLN A 168 15.30 -0.24 -7.35
C GLN A 168 16.53 0.67 -7.47
N LYS A 169 16.35 2.00 -7.66
CA LYS A 169 17.46 2.94 -7.86
C LYS A 169 18.40 3.03 -6.66
N TYR A 170 17.90 2.77 -5.47
CA TYR A 170 18.69 2.73 -4.24
C TYR A 170 19.12 1.31 -3.85
N TYR A 171 18.80 0.30 -4.66
CA TYR A 171 19.31 -1.05 -4.47
C TYR A 171 20.82 -1.04 -4.70
N GLN A 172 21.58 -1.31 -3.65
CA GLN A 172 23.02 -1.51 -3.75
C GLN A 172 23.26 -3.00 -3.99
N SER A 173 23.93 -3.30 -5.11
CA SER A 173 24.40 -4.67 -5.35
C SER A 173 25.37 -5.06 -4.24
N MET A 174 25.28 -6.32 -3.83
CA MET A 174 26.13 -6.89 -2.79
C MET A 174 27.61 -6.65 -3.14
N SER A 175 28.32 -5.96 -2.26
CA SER A 175 29.74 -5.70 -2.47
C SER A 175 30.55 -6.99 -2.34
N ARG A 176 31.81 -6.98 -2.80
CA ARG A 176 32.73 -8.09 -2.54
C ARG A 176 32.94 -8.32 -1.03
N GLY A 177 32.88 -7.26 -0.23
CA GLY A 177 32.97 -7.36 1.23
C GLY A 177 31.76 -8.07 1.83
N ASP A 178 30.56 -7.74 1.35
CA ASP A 178 29.32 -8.40 1.79
C ASP A 178 29.31 -9.89 1.42
N MET A 179 29.75 -10.24 0.20
CA MET A 179 29.90 -11.63 -0.22
C MET A 179 30.92 -12.37 0.65
N ALA A 180 32.07 -11.75 0.97
CA ALA A 180 33.08 -12.34 1.83
C ALA A 180 32.54 -12.59 3.25
N ALA A 181 31.84 -11.62 3.83
CA ALA A 181 31.23 -11.75 5.15
C ALA A 181 30.19 -12.87 5.20
N ILE A 182 29.38 -13.03 4.14
CA ILE A 182 28.44 -14.16 4.02
C ILE A 182 29.20 -15.48 3.95
N CYS A 183 30.26 -15.57 3.14
CA CYS A 183 31.06 -16.78 3.05
C CYS A 183 31.72 -17.15 4.39
N GLU A 184 32.30 -16.19 5.10
CA GLU A 184 32.89 -16.39 6.43
C GLU A 184 31.84 -16.86 7.45
N THR A 185 30.65 -16.28 7.40
CA THR A 185 29.51 -16.67 8.22
C THR A 185 29.10 -18.12 7.95
N LEU A 186 28.96 -18.49 6.67
CA LEU A 186 28.60 -19.85 6.27
C LEU A 186 29.71 -20.86 6.63
N GLN A 187 30.97 -20.48 6.53
CA GLN A 187 32.10 -21.32 6.95
C GLN A 187 32.07 -21.57 8.47
N THR A 188 31.78 -20.53 9.25
CA THR A 188 31.64 -20.62 10.72
C THR A 188 30.50 -21.57 11.09
N LEU A 189 29.34 -21.44 10.45
CA LEU A 189 28.21 -22.33 10.63
C LEU A 189 28.43 -23.73 10.03
N GLY A 190 29.47 -23.93 9.21
CA GLY A 190 29.88 -25.24 8.71
C GLY A 190 30.61 -26.10 9.74
N ASP A 191 31.11 -25.51 10.84
CA ASP A 191 31.76 -26.28 11.91
C ASP A 191 30.70 -26.93 12.82
N ILE A 192 30.74 -28.26 12.89
CA ILE A 192 29.84 -29.07 13.72
C ILE A 192 29.88 -28.70 15.20
N LYS A 193 31.01 -28.21 15.72
CA LYS A 193 31.15 -27.78 17.11
C LYS A 193 30.37 -26.49 17.34
N VAL A 194 30.51 -25.53 16.42
CA VAL A 194 29.79 -24.26 16.43
C VAL A 194 28.29 -24.51 16.35
N LEU A 195 27.84 -25.38 15.45
CA LEU A 195 26.42 -25.77 15.36
C LEU A 195 25.91 -26.40 16.66
N LYS A 196 26.65 -27.35 17.24
CA LYS A 196 26.27 -27.97 18.51
C LYS A 196 26.16 -26.96 19.64
N THR A 197 27.09 -26.01 19.72
CA THR A 197 27.04 -24.91 20.68
C THR A 197 25.84 -24.00 20.44
N LEU A 198 25.59 -23.62 19.17
CA LEU A 198 24.46 -22.79 18.76
C LEU A 198 23.11 -23.41 19.15
N TYR A 199 22.88 -24.68 18.79
CA TYR A 199 21.63 -25.38 19.11
C TYR A 199 21.48 -25.63 20.61
N ALA A 200 22.56 -26.02 21.31
CA ALA A 200 22.52 -26.20 22.75
C ALA A 200 22.16 -24.89 23.48
N LEU A 201 22.75 -23.77 23.06
CA LEU A 201 22.42 -22.46 23.60
C LEU A 201 20.96 -22.09 23.31
N TYR A 202 20.53 -22.24 22.06
CA TYR A 202 19.16 -21.96 21.64
C TYR A 202 18.14 -22.75 22.47
N GLU A 203 18.31 -24.07 22.61
CA GLU A 203 17.37 -24.92 23.35
C GLU A 203 17.30 -24.58 24.84
N LEU A 204 18.40 -24.10 25.43
CA LEU A 204 18.42 -23.65 26.83
C LEU A 204 17.70 -22.32 27.02
N THR A 205 17.64 -21.47 26.00
CA THR A 205 17.09 -20.10 26.11
C THR A 205 15.75 -19.89 25.38
N VAL A 206 15.30 -20.83 24.54
CA VAL A 206 14.11 -20.66 23.68
C VAL A 206 12.81 -20.48 24.46
N ALA A 207 12.73 -20.95 25.70
CA ALA A 207 11.52 -20.90 26.51
C ALA A 207 11.17 -19.47 27.00
N ASP A 208 12.17 -18.59 27.11
CA ASP A 208 12.01 -17.21 27.54
C ASP A 208 13.10 -16.34 26.89
N PHE A 209 12.68 -15.56 25.90
CA PHE A 209 13.54 -14.69 25.11
C PHE A 209 13.85 -13.36 25.78
N GLU A 210 13.59 -13.17 27.06
CA GLU A 210 13.98 -11.96 27.80
C GLU A 210 14.92 -12.30 28.94
N ASN A 211 14.62 -13.37 29.69
CA ASN A 211 15.25 -13.59 30.99
C ASN A 211 16.15 -14.83 31.07
N LEU A 212 16.10 -15.76 30.10
CA LEU A 212 16.93 -16.97 30.16
C LEU A 212 18.29 -16.78 29.49
N TYR A 213 19.33 -17.11 30.26
CA TYR A 213 20.72 -17.17 29.83
C TYR A 213 21.30 -18.49 30.32
N ALA A 214 22.32 -18.99 29.63
CA ALA A 214 22.99 -20.24 29.94
C ALA A 214 24.48 -20.04 30.19
N SER A 215 25.01 -20.73 31.19
CA SER A 215 26.45 -20.77 31.45
C SER A 215 27.18 -21.67 30.43
N PRO A 216 28.48 -21.42 30.16
CA PRO A 216 29.30 -22.30 29.32
C PRO A 216 29.29 -23.77 29.76
N GLU A 217 29.19 -24.03 31.06
CA GLU A 217 29.11 -25.40 31.60
C GLU A 217 27.81 -26.10 31.18
N GLU A 218 26.67 -25.41 31.29
CA GLU A 218 25.36 -25.95 30.88
C GLU A 218 25.31 -26.20 29.37
N ILE A 219 25.83 -25.24 28.58
CA ILE A 219 25.92 -25.36 27.13
C ILE A 219 26.83 -26.52 26.76
N ALA A 220 28.00 -26.68 27.40
CA ALA A 220 28.94 -27.79 27.17
C ALA A 220 28.31 -29.15 27.46
N ARG A 221 27.61 -29.27 28.59
CA ARG A 221 26.88 -30.49 28.97
C ARG A 221 25.84 -30.87 27.94
N ARG A 222 25.09 -29.89 27.42
CA ARG A 222 24.03 -30.10 26.42
C ARG A 222 24.60 -30.40 25.03
N ALA A 223 25.63 -29.66 24.60
CA ALA A 223 26.32 -29.84 23.32
C ALA A 223 27.18 -31.11 23.27
N ARG A 224 27.49 -31.70 24.44
CA ARG A 224 28.44 -32.81 24.62
C ARG A 224 29.82 -32.44 24.06
N LEU A 225 30.29 -31.24 24.42
CA LEU A 225 31.59 -30.69 24.04
C LEU A 225 32.35 -30.26 25.30
N PRO A 226 33.70 -30.19 25.26
CA PRO A 226 34.47 -29.58 26.33
C PRO A 226 34.08 -28.10 26.51
N GLU A 227 34.03 -27.64 27.76
CA GLU A 227 33.68 -26.25 28.08
C GLU A 227 34.59 -25.23 27.38
N GLU A 228 35.89 -25.51 27.32
CA GLU A 228 36.85 -24.67 26.60
C GLU A 228 36.51 -24.53 25.11
N THR A 229 36.06 -25.61 24.47
CA THR A 229 35.60 -25.58 23.08
C THR A 229 34.33 -24.76 22.92
N VAL A 230 33.41 -24.84 23.89
CA VAL A 230 32.20 -24.02 23.89
C VAL A 230 32.55 -22.54 24.03
N ARG A 231 33.46 -22.18 24.92
CA ARG A 231 33.92 -20.78 25.09
C ARG A 231 34.51 -20.22 23.81
N GLN A 232 35.32 -21.00 23.10
CA GLN A 232 35.85 -20.62 21.78
C GLN A 232 34.73 -20.46 20.74
N CYS A 233 33.76 -21.38 20.71
CA CYS A 233 32.63 -21.30 19.78
C CYS A 233 31.72 -20.09 20.07
N LEU A 234 31.54 -19.72 21.35
CA LEU A 234 30.73 -18.55 21.74
C LEU A 234 31.32 -17.24 21.22
N GLN A 235 32.65 -17.14 21.06
CA GLN A 235 33.31 -15.96 20.46
C GLN A 235 33.01 -15.80 18.96
N LEU A 236 32.58 -16.88 18.29
CA LEU A 236 32.26 -16.91 16.86
C LEU A 236 30.76 -16.73 16.60
N LEU A 237 29.93 -16.78 17.65
CA LEU A 237 28.48 -16.70 17.56
C LEU A 237 27.97 -15.31 17.97
N TRP A 238 26.83 -14.90 17.42
CA TRP A 238 26.17 -13.64 17.81
C TRP A 238 25.46 -13.78 19.16
N VAL A 239 26.24 -13.78 20.22
CA VAL A 239 25.77 -13.92 21.60
C VAL A 239 25.67 -12.60 22.32
N GLN A 240 24.77 -12.55 23.29
CA GLN A 240 24.64 -11.47 24.27
C GLN A 240 24.98 -12.05 25.64
N GLU A 241 25.82 -11.35 26.38
CA GLU A 241 26.15 -11.67 27.76
C GLU A 241 25.18 -10.94 28.71
N HIS A 242 24.86 -11.57 29.85
CA HIS A 242 23.95 -11.00 30.83
C HIS A 242 24.59 -9.78 31.53
N GLU A 243 23.85 -8.66 31.62
CA GLU A 243 24.39 -7.38 32.10
C GLU A 243 24.90 -7.40 33.56
N ILE A 244 24.23 -8.14 34.44
CA ILE A 244 24.56 -8.23 35.87
C ILE A 244 25.35 -9.50 36.24
N ASN A 245 25.09 -10.63 35.57
CA ASN A 245 25.68 -11.93 35.89
C ASN A 245 26.67 -12.32 34.79
N GLU A 246 27.93 -11.89 34.95
CA GLU A 246 29.00 -12.20 34.00
C GLU A 246 29.16 -13.71 33.79
N GLY A 247 29.46 -14.11 32.56
CA GLY A 247 29.62 -15.51 32.15
C GLY A 247 28.33 -16.26 31.81
N LEU A 248 27.19 -15.57 31.71
CA LEU A 248 25.92 -16.15 31.20
C LEU A 248 25.60 -15.60 29.81
N TYR A 249 25.29 -16.48 28.87
CA TYR A 249 25.13 -16.15 27.46
C TYR A 249 23.74 -16.51 26.93
N ARG A 250 23.32 -15.81 25.88
CA ARG A 250 22.15 -16.13 25.04
C ARG A 250 22.40 -15.68 23.61
N LEU A 251 21.53 -16.07 22.68
CA LEU A 251 21.56 -15.50 21.33
C LEU A 251 21.05 -14.05 21.33
N GLN A 252 21.73 -13.19 20.57
CA GLN A 252 21.25 -11.84 20.30
C GLN A 252 19.93 -11.89 19.55
N GLY A 253 19.01 -10.97 19.88
CA GLY A 253 17.63 -10.95 19.37
C GLY A 253 17.48 -11.21 17.86
N PRO A 254 18.22 -10.48 17.00
CA PRO A 254 18.16 -10.66 15.54
C PRO A 254 18.64 -12.02 15.02
N TYR A 255 19.27 -12.87 15.85
CA TYR A 255 19.82 -14.16 15.43
C TYR A 255 19.11 -15.35 16.09
N MET A 256 18.10 -15.12 16.93
CA MET A 256 17.39 -16.18 17.66
C MET A 256 16.63 -17.15 16.75
N HIS A 257 16.23 -16.69 15.56
CA HIS A 257 15.52 -17.48 14.56
C HIS A 257 16.46 -18.30 13.67
N LEU A 258 17.77 -18.05 13.72
CA LEU A 258 18.75 -18.74 12.89
C LEU A 258 18.72 -20.27 13.06
N PRO A 259 18.65 -20.86 14.27
CA PRO A 259 18.57 -22.31 14.44
C PRO A 259 17.33 -22.94 13.80
N ALA A 260 16.18 -22.25 13.86
CA ALA A 260 14.95 -22.72 13.23
C ALA A 260 15.05 -22.65 11.69
N LEU A 261 15.61 -21.57 11.15
CA LEU A 261 15.85 -21.43 9.71
C LEU A 261 16.84 -22.48 9.18
N LEU A 262 17.91 -22.77 9.92
CA LEU A 262 18.89 -23.78 9.54
C LEU A 262 18.27 -25.20 9.50
N GLN A 263 17.29 -25.50 10.34
CA GLN A 263 16.56 -26.78 10.27
C GLN A 263 15.77 -26.93 8.97
N MET A 264 15.22 -25.84 8.42
CA MET A 264 14.46 -25.90 7.17
C MET A 264 15.30 -26.37 5.97
N PHE A 265 16.63 -26.15 6.01
CA PHE A 265 17.54 -26.63 4.96
C PHE A 265 17.90 -28.11 5.07
N LEU A 266 17.54 -28.79 6.16
CA LEU A 266 17.74 -30.23 6.33
C LEU A 266 16.54 -31.05 5.84
N GLU A 267 15.37 -30.43 5.69
CA GLU A 267 14.13 -31.07 5.25
C GLU A 267 13.82 -30.88 3.75
N ALA A 268 14.66 -30.14 3.02
CA ALA A 268 14.57 -29.88 1.58
C ALA A 268 15.55 -30.76 0.79
#